data_AF-A0A9P8LFL2-F1
#
_entry.id   AF-A0A9P8LFL2-F1
#
_cell.length_a   1.000
_cell.length_b   1.000
_cell.length_c   1.000
_cell.angle_alpha   90.00
_cell.angle_beta   90.00
_cell.angle_gamma   90.00
#
_symmetry.space_group_name_H-M   'P 1'
#
loop_
_entity.id
_entity.type
_entity.pdbx_description
1 polymer ?
#
loop_
_entity_poly.entity_id
_entity_poly.type
_entity_poly.pdbx_seq_one_letter_code
_entity_poly.pdbx_strand_id
1 'polypeptide(L)'
;MNISGGGRCPAHFSGFTAFLAAAKPYCGKIHSTIIENTKNYCAAKPDSSIAYFYFSFNDTEKQKTCNFLRSVLAQLANQRQRIPDSLQSLYNGYRHGQPPTADLKRTLQSVLKLSGQTFIIADALDECPSNGTERVELCALLTEFSRWALPNLHILVTSRNEPDINEALSALVTFPAICIQSKQVDADIRLYVKTELENDPKLKKWSIQIKKEIENTLVEGADGMFRWVFCQLESLRKCLKPNTVRKVLKSLPKTLDDTYARILLSIDDEYHQEAIAAIKWLAFSDRPLRVEELAEAVVIKPQADLPCDPEERLADPHDILQILSSLVVTSTRKRQLSVDGWLEPEEVEEIRLAHFSVKEYLVSDRVKPLPVMAFCTTDAIAHRATAESCLLYILNYEHVEDKTLSEEDLEKFPLLQYACRFWPTHAKANQDVIENSLSDLAFKLLVSDSGLSSWLQVYIA
;
A
#
# COMPACT_ATOMS: atom_id res chain seq x y z
N MET A 1 19.61 13.65 -9.33
CA MET A 1 20.69 12.90 -8.65
C MET A 1 22.00 13.19 -9.33
N ASN A 2 23.01 13.66 -8.61
CA ASN A 2 24.41 13.56 -9.01
C ASN A 2 25.07 12.63 -7.99
N ILE A 3 24.95 11.32 -8.20
CA ILE A 3 25.71 10.34 -7.43
C ILE A 3 27.12 10.35 -8.03
N SER A 4 27.86 11.43 -7.74
CA SER A 4 29.29 11.55 -8.03
C SER A 4 30.06 11.38 -6.73
N GLY A 5 29.77 10.31 -5.99
CA GLY A 5 30.72 9.71 -5.08
C GLY A 5 31.57 8.75 -5.89
N GLY A 6 32.88 9.01 -5.99
CA GLY A 6 33.84 8.33 -6.85
C GLY A 6 34.09 6.84 -6.52
N GLY A 7 33.03 6.02 -6.54
CA GLY A 7 33.12 4.58 -6.73
C GLY A 7 32.97 4.30 -8.21
N ARG A 8 33.97 3.66 -8.82
CA ARG A 8 33.90 3.19 -10.20
C ARG A 8 32.61 2.39 -10.39
N CYS A 9 31.81 2.75 -11.39
CA CYS A 9 30.74 1.89 -11.88
C CYS A 9 31.38 0.53 -12.22
N PRO A 10 30.93 -0.61 -11.66
CA PRO A 10 31.49 -1.90 -12.03
C PRO A 10 31.08 -2.18 -13.47
N ALA A 11 31.98 -1.88 -14.41
CA ALA A 11 31.88 -2.38 -15.76
C ALA A 11 31.99 -3.92 -15.66
N HIS A 12 30.90 -4.60 -16.00
CA HIS A 12 30.67 -6.05 -15.93
C HIS A 12 30.23 -6.58 -14.56
N PHE A 13 28.90 -6.72 -14.38
CA PHE A 13 28.35 -7.70 -13.45
C PHE A 13 28.46 -9.08 -14.10
N SER A 14 29.45 -9.88 -13.70
CA SER A 14 29.52 -11.29 -14.06
C SER A 14 29.10 -12.15 -12.86
N GLY A 15 28.09 -13.00 -13.05
CA GLY A 15 27.59 -13.87 -11.99
C GLY A 15 26.32 -13.36 -11.31
N PHE A 16 25.66 -14.26 -10.57
CA PHE A 16 24.52 -13.92 -9.73
C PHE A 16 24.86 -12.75 -8.80
N THR A 17 24.03 -11.73 -8.78
CA THR A 17 24.24 -10.58 -7.90
C THR A 17 22.97 -10.29 -7.10
N ALA A 18 23.09 -10.20 -5.78
CA ALA A 18 21.99 -9.75 -4.91
C ALA A 18 22.41 -8.54 -4.07
N PHE A 19 21.53 -7.54 -4.02
CA PHE A 19 21.65 -6.35 -3.21
C PHE A 19 20.47 -6.23 -2.26
N LEU A 20 20.76 -5.89 -1.00
CA LEU A 20 19.75 -5.49 0.00
C LEU A 20 19.97 -4.01 0.34
N ALA A 21 18.95 -3.19 0.12
CA ALA A 21 18.95 -1.78 0.51
C ALA A 21 18.03 -1.57 1.71
N ALA A 22 18.62 -1.18 2.84
CA ALA A 22 17.90 -0.89 4.08
C ALA A 22 17.68 0.62 4.22
N ALA A 23 16.43 1.08 4.32
CA ALA A 23 16.10 2.51 4.43
C ALA A 23 15.14 2.82 5.57
N LYS A 24 15.20 4.05 6.10
CA LYS A 24 14.15 4.60 6.97
C LYS A 24 12.85 4.85 6.17
N PRO A 25 11.69 4.93 6.84
CA PRO A 25 10.40 5.29 6.23
C PRO A 25 10.48 6.43 5.21
N TYR A 26 9.83 6.24 4.04
CA TYR A 26 9.62 7.25 2.99
C TYR A 26 10.86 7.64 2.14
N CYS A 27 11.71 6.67 1.82
CA CYS A 27 12.71 6.79 0.74
C CYS A 27 12.16 6.48 -0.67
N GLY A 28 10.84 6.41 -0.87
CA GLY A 28 10.19 5.89 -2.09
C GLY A 28 10.62 6.51 -3.43
N LYS A 29 11.18 7.74 -3.43
CA LYS A 29 11.77 8.35 -4.64
C LYS A 29 13.03 7.63 -5.14
N ILE A 30 13.72 6.89 -4.28
CA ILE A 30 14.95 6.18 -4.63
C ILE A 30 14.60 4.94 -5.48
N HIS A 31 13.56 4.19 -5.11
CA HIS A 31 13.22 2.93 -5.77
C HIS A 31 12.60 3.15 -7.16
N SER A 32 11.71 4.14 -7.31
CA SER A 32 11.17 4.51 -8.62
C SER A 32 12.26 4.94 -9.60
N THR A 33 13.24 5.70 -9.12
CA THR A 33 14.40 6.13 -9.92
C THR A 33 15.29 4.95 -10.33
N ILE A 34 15.53 3.98 -9.44
CA ILE A 34 16.30 2.77 -9.77
C ILE A 34 15.59 1.95 -10.85
N ILE A 35 14.27 1.79 -10.74
CA ILE A 35 13.46 1.06 -11.72
C ILE A 35 13.50 1.79 -13.08
N GLU A 36 13.33 3.10 -13.11
CA GLU A 36 13.37 3.89 -14.34
C GLU A 36 14.75 3.82 -15.02
N ASN A 37 15.83 3.99 -14.26
CA ASN A 37 17.19 3.88 -14.79
C ASN A 37 17.49 2.47 -15.33
N THR A 38 17.03 1.43 -14.63
CA THR A 38 17.24 0.04 -15.06
C THR A 38 16.39 -0.30 -16.28
N LYS A 39 15.16 0.25 -16.39
CA LYS A 39 14.35 0.19 -17.62
C LYS A 39 15.08 0.81 -18.80
N ASN A 40 15.62 2.03 -18.63
CA ASN A 40 16.37 2.71 -19.67
C ASN A 40 17.62 1.93 -20.10
N TYR A 41 18.33 1.32 -19.14
CA TYR A 41 19.46 0.44 -19.42
C TYR A 41 19.05 -0.80 -20.23
N CYS A 42 17.95 -1.48 -19.85
CA CYS A 42 17.47 -2.66 -20.56
C CYS A 42 16.95 -2.31 -21.96
N ALA A 43 16.29 -1.16 -22.13
CA ALA A 43 15.86 -0.68 -23.44
C ALA A 43 17.04 -0.45 -24.40
N ALA A 44 18.21 -0.07 -23.89
CA ALA A 44 19.43 0.11 -24.67
C ALA A 44 20.18 -1.21 -24.97
N LYS A 45 19.78 -2.34 -24.37
CA LYS A 45 20.46 -3.63 -24.52
C LYS A 45 19.46 -4.74 -24.89
N PRO A 46 19.45 -5.20 -26.16
CA PRO A 46 18.42 -6.13 -26.66
C PRO A 46 18.30 -7.47 -25.92
N ASP A 47 19.36 -7.91 -25.24
CA ASP A 47 19.41 -9.16 -24.47
C ASP A 47 19.31 -8.90 -22.96
N SER A 48 18.66 -7.80 -22.56
CA SER A 48 18.44 -7.43 -21.17
C SER A 48 16.95 -7.27 -20.87
N SER A 49 16.52 -7.74 -19.71
CA SER A 49 15.13 -7.67 -19.27
C SER A 49 15.04 -7.24 -17.81
N ILE A 50 13.92 -6.64 -17.45
CA ILE A 50 13.65 -6.19 -16.09
C ILE A 50 12.26 -6.63 -15.64
N ALA A 51 12.15 -7.15 -14.42
CA ALA A 51 10.90 -7.29 -13.71
C ALA A 51 10.98 -6.54 -12.38
N TYR A 52 9.87 -5.94 -11.96
CA TYR A 52 9.79 -5.27 -10.67
C TYR A 52 8.46 -5.52 -9.98
N PHE A 53 8.47 -5.51 -8.65
CA PHE A 53 7.29 -5.74 -7.85
C PHE A 53 7.31 -4.83 -6.61
N TYR A 54 6.20 -4.15 -6.36
CA TYR A 54 6.02 -3.31 -5.19
C TYR A 54 5.18 -4.08 -4.18
N PHE A 55 5.79 -4.51 -3.08
CA PHE A 55 5.03 -5.01 -1.94
C PHE A 55 4.23 -3.85 -1.35
N SER A 56 3.00 -4.12 -0.91
CA SER A 56 2.16 -3.09 -0.33
C SER A 56 1.31 -3.61 0.82
N PHE A 57 1.39 -2.97 1.99
CA PHE A 57 0.52 -3.32 3.12
C PHE A 57 -0.96 -3.01 2.88
N ASN A 58 -1.26 -2.10 1.95
CA ASN A 58 -2.62 -1.69 1.57
C ASN A 58 -3.30 -2.68 0.59
N ASP A 59 -2.57 -3.68 0.07
CA ASP A 59 -3.07 -4.60 -0.95
C ASP A 59 -2.58 -6.02 -0.65
N THR A 60 -3.47 -6.87 -0.15
CA THR A 60 -3.13 -8.24 0.27
C THR A 60 -2.64 -9.08 -0.91
N GLU A 61 -3.08 -8.82 -2.14
CA GLU A 61 -2.58 -9.52 -3.32
C GLU A 61 -1.12 -9.15 -3.61
N LYS A 62 -0.68 -7.94 -3.23
CA LYS A 62 0.73 -7.51 -3.32
C LYS A 62 1.59 -7.99 -2.16
N GLN A 63 1.05 -8.76 -1.23
CA GLN A 63 1.82 -9.38 -0.14
C GLN A 63 2.12 -10.85 -0.40
N LYS A 64 1.50 -11.46 -1.42
CA LYS A 64 1.57 -12.89 -1.73
C LYS A 64 2.78 -13.24 -2.59
N THR A 65 3.52 -14.27 -2.17
CA THR A 65 4.68 -14.81 -2.88
C THR A 65 4.33 -15.33 -4.27
N CYS A 66 3.16 -15.96 -4.41
CA CYS A 66 2.69 -16.46 -5.70
C CYS A 66 2.43 -15.32 -6.70
N ASN A 67 1.91 -14.17 -6.24
CA ASN A 67 1.65 -13.01 -7.09
C ASN A 67 2.93 -12.28 -7.48
N PHE A 68 3.93 -12.22 -6.59
CA PHE A 68 5.28 -11.79 -6.95
C PHE A 68 5.82 -12.62 -8.13
N LEU A 69 5.80 -13.96 -8.02
CA LEU A 69 6.26 -14.85 -9.08
C LEU A 69 5.48 -14.69 -10.40
N ARG A 70 4.14 -14.61 -10.32
CA ARG A 70 3.28 -14.41 -11.49
C ARG A 70 3.57 -13.09 -12.19
N SER A 71 3.73 -12.01 -11.43
CA SER A 71 4.04 -10.68 -11.97
C SER A 71 5.41 -10.67 -12.64
N VAL A 72 6.43 -11.27 -12.02
CA VAL A 72 7.77 -11.40 -12.61
C VAL A 72 7.68 -12.20 -13.92
N LEU A 73 7.03 -13.36 -13.93
CA LEU A 73 6.85 -14.18 -15.13
C LEU A 73 6.14 -13.41 -16.25
N ALA A 74 5.04 -12.73 -15.94
CA ALA A 74 4.27 -11.95 -16.91
C ALA A 74 5.10 -10.80 -17.50
N GLN A 75 5.84 -10.05 -16.69
CA GLN A 75 6.70 -8.96 -17.15
C GLN A 75 7.83 -9.45 -18.05
N LEU A 76 8.50 -10.54 -17.65
CA LEU A 76 9.58 -11.13 -18.46
C LEU A 76 9.06 -11.72 -19.77
N ALA A 77 7.86 -12.31 -19.77
CA ALA A 77 7.24 -12.83 -20.98
C ALA A 77 6.86 -11.69 -21.96
N ASN A 78 6.31 -10.59 -21.44
CA ASN A 78 5.89 -9.44 -22.25
C ASN A 78 7.05 -8.68 -22.91
N GLN A 79 8.29 -8.90 -22.44
CA GLN A 79 9.50 -8.33 -23.02
C GLN A 79 10.15 -9.24 -24.09
N ARG A 80 9.56 -10.41 -24.36
CA ARG A 80 10.09 -11.36 -25.34
C ARG A 80 9.23 -11.38 -26.60
N GLN A 81 9.87 -11.62 -27.74
CA GLN A 81 9.16 -11.85 -29.00
C GLN A 81 8.44 -13.20 -29.03
N ARG A 82 8.97 -14.20 -28.31
CA ARG A 82 8.39 -15.55 -28.23
C ARG A 82 8.16 -15.95 -26.79
N ILE A 83 6.96 -16.45 -26.50
CA ILE A 83 6.59 -17.01 -25.20
C ILE A 83 7.40 -18.30 -24.97
N PRO A 84 8.11 -18.43 -23.83
CA PRO A 84 8.83 -19.67 -23.51
C PRO A 84 7.89 -20.88 -23.41
N ASP A 85 8.31 -22.03 -23.94
CA ASP A 85 7.47 -23.25 -23.95
C ASP A 85 7.11 -23.72 -22.54
N SER A 86 7.97 -23.47 -21.54
CA SER A 86 7.67 -23.74 -20.12
C SER A 86 6.49 -22.91 -19.61
N LEU A 87 6.40 -21.64 -20.00
CA LEU A 87 5.30 -20.76 -19.63
C LEU A 87 4.01 -21.13 -20.37
N GLN A 88 4.12 -21.50 -21.65
CA GLN A 88 2.98 -22.00 -22.42
C GLN A 88 2.40 -23.29 -21.81
N SER A 89 3.28 -24.20 -21.37
CA SER A 89 2.90 -25.44 -20.69
C SER A 89 2.22 -25.16 -19.35
N LEU A 90 2.76 -24.21 -18.57
CA LEU A 90 2.15 -23.77 -17.32
C LEU A 90 0.73 -23.22 -17.56
N TYR A 91 0.56 -22.34 -18.54
CA TYR A 91 -0.75 -21.79 -18.89
C TYR A 91 -1.74 -22.88 -19.31
N ASN A 92 -1.31 -23.81 -20.18
CA ASN A 92 -2.18 -24.90 -20.63
C ASN A 92 -2.58 -25.85 -19.51
N GLY A 93 -1.70 -26.12 -18.53
CA GLY A 93 -1.99 -26.96 -17.38
C GLY A 93 -2.97 -26.34 -16.37
N TYR A 94 -3.05 -25.01 -16.32
CA TYR A 94 -3.82 -24.27 -15.32
C TYR A 94 -4.82 -23.27 -15.95
N ARG A 95 -5.41 -23.60 -17.11
CA ARG A 95 -6.34 -22.69 -17.82
C ARG A 95 -7.50 -22.17 -16.98
N HIS A 96 -8.02 -23.01 -16.08
CA HIS A 96 -9.18 -22.72 -15.24
C HIS A 96 -8.82 -22.58 -13.75
N GLY A 97 -7.54 -22.38 -13.43
CA GLY A 97 -7.08 -22.36 -12.05
C GLY A 97 -5.80 -21.56 -11.86
N GLN A 98 -5.34 -21.47 -10.62
CA GLN A 98 -4.06 -20.85 -10.31
C GLN A 98 -2.97 -21.91 -10.21
N PRO A 99 -1.81 -21.72 -10.87
CA PRO A 99 -0.68 -22.62 -10.72
C PRO A 99 -0.13 -22.56 -9.29
N PRO A 100 0.23 -23.71 -8.68
CA PRO A 100 0.92 -23.75 -7.40
C PRO A 100 2.25 -22.99 -7.43
N THR A 101 2.68 -22.46 -6.28
CA THR A 101 3.95 -21.74 -6.11
C THR A 101 5.15 -22.55 -6.61
N ALA A 102 5.17 -23.87 -6.38
CA ALA A 102 6.24 -24.74 -6.86
C ALA A 102 6.37 -24.76 -8.40
N ASP A 103 5.25 -24.69 -9.12
CA ASP A 103 5.22 -24.72 -10.58
C ASP A 103 5.63 -23.37 -11.16
N LEU A 104 5.22 -22.28 -10.49
CA LEU A 104 5.67 -20.92 -10.79
C LEU A 104 7.20 -20.80 -10.63
N LYS A 105 7.76 -21.32 -9.53
CA LYS A 105 9.21 -21.35 -9.27
C LYS A 105 9.96 -22.08 -10.38
N ARG A 106 9.55 -23.32 -10.70
CA ARG A 106 10.16 -24.14 -11.76
C ARG A 106 10.09 -23.44 -13.12
N THR A 107 8.95 -22.84 -13.43
CA THR A 107 8.76 -22.11 -14.68
C THR A 107 9.66 -20.89 -14.75
N LEU A 108 9.72 -20.09 -13.69
CA LEU A 108 10.59 -18.91 -13.62
C LEU A 108 12.06 -19.29 -13.79
N GLN A 109 12.53 -20.34 -13.10
CA GLN A 109 13.89 -20.81 -13.25
C GLN A 109 14.21 -21.19 -14.72
N SER A 110 13.32 -21.89 -15.40
CA SER A 110 13.48 -22.23 -16.82
C SER A 110 13.49 -20.99 -17.74
N VAL A 111 12.62 -20.02 -17.47
CA VAL A 111 12.59 -18.75 -18.23
C VAL A 111 13.90 -17.99 -18.07
N LEU A 112 14.41 -17.88 -16.83
CA LEU A 112 15.65 -17.17 -16.53
C LEU A 112 16.90 -17.85 -17.11
N LYS A 113 16.92 -19.19 -17.19
CA LYS A 113 18.01 -19.94 -17.87
C LYS A 113 18.13 -19.59 -19.35
N LEU A 114 17.02 -19.20 -19.97
CA LEU A 114 16.95 -18.80 -21.38
C LEU A 114 17.01 -17.28 -21.55
N SER A 115 17.28 -16.52 -20.48
CA SER A 115 17.44 -15.07 -20.53
C SER A 115 18.92 -14.69 -20.66
N GLY A 116 19.18 -13.61 -21.38
CA GLY A 116 20.34 -12.79 -21.12
C GLY A 116 20.27 -12.11 -19.75
N GLN A 117 20.78 -10.89 -19.67
CA GLN A 117 20.85 -10.14 -18.43
C GLN A 117 19.44 -9.86 -17.89
N THR A 118 19.13 -10.28 -16.67
CA THR A 118 17.81 -10.13 -16.07
C THR A 118 17.91 -9.45 -14.72
N PHE A 119 17.17 -8.35 -14.56
CA PHE A 119 17.08 -7.60 -13.32
C PHE A 119 15.73 -7.85 -12.67
N ILE A 120 15.70 -8.28 -11.41
CA ILE A 120 14.49 -8.41 -10.60
C ILE A 120 14.58 -7.41 -9.44
N ILE A 121 13.62 -6.49 -9.35
CA ILE A 121 13.57 -5.48 -8.29
C ILE A 121 12.34 -5.73 -7.41
N ALA A 122 12.56 -6.10 -6.16
CA ALA A 122 11.53 -6.29 -5.14
C ALA A 122 11.55 -5.11 -4.16
N ASP A 123 10.54 -4.24 -4.22
CA ASP A 123 10.48 -3.02 -3.41
C ASP A 123 9.60 -3.21 -2.17
N ALA A 124 10.08 -2.71 -1.02
CA ALA A 124 9.40 -2.66 0.27
C ALA A 124 9.02 -4.03 0.85
N LEU A 125 9.97 -4.99 0.86
CA LEU A 125 9.72 -6.37 1.33
C LEU A 125 9.16 -6.43 2.77
N ASP A 126 9.51 -5.47 3.62
CA ASP A 126 8.97 -5.35 4.98
C ASP A 126 7.45 -5.09 5.04
N GLU A 127 6.82 -4.68 3.95
CA GLU A 127 5.36 -4.54 3.87
C GLU A 127 4.64 -5.89 3.66
N CYS A 128 5.38 -6.98 3.38
CA CYS A 128 4.83 -8.34 3.49
C CYS A 128 4.69 -8.71 4.98
N PRO A 129 3.55 -9.20 5.48
CA PRO A 129 3.33 -9.40 6.92
C PRO A 129 4.33 -10.36 7.58
N SER A 130 4.83 -10.02 8.77
CA SER A 130 5.71 -10.88 9.57
C SER A 130 4.97 -11.96 10.36
N ASN A 131 3.67 -11.79 10.60
CA ASN A 131 2.82 -12.65 11.42
C ASN A 131 2.19 -13.82 10.62
N GLY A 132 2.79 -14.23 9.51
CA GLY A 132 2.29 -15.32 8.65
C GLY A 132 3.41 -16.05 7.92
N THR A 133 3.06 -16.88 6.94
CA THR A 133 4.04 -17.67 6.16
C THR A 133 4.58 -16.93 4.94
N GLU A 134 3.88 -15.91 4.43
CA GLU A 134 4.22 -15.25 3.16
C GLU A 134 5.62 -14.64 3.15
N ARG A 135 6.00 -13.86 4.17
CA ARG A 135 7.34 -13.26 4.24
C ARG A 135 8.44 -14.32 4.33
N VAL A 136 8.20 -15.39 5.09
CA VAL A 136 9.12 -16.52 5.23
C VAL A 136 9.30 -17.24 3.90
N GLU A 137 8.20 -17.53 3.21
CA GLU A 137 8.20 -18.15 1.88
C GLU A 137 8.92 -17.29 0.84
N LEU A 138 8.71 -15.98 0.88
CA LEU A 138 9.39 -15.02 0.01
C LEU A 138 10.90 -14.96 0.28
N CYS A 139 11.32 -14.90 1.55
CA CYS A 139 12.74 -14.92 1.90
C CYS A 139 13.40 -16.24 1.50
N ALA A 140 12.70 -17.37 1.67
CA ALA A 140 13.16 -18.67 1.22
C ALA A 140 13.29 -18.74 -0.30
N LEU A 141 12.33 -18.16 -1.05
CA LEU A 141 12.39 -18.03 -2.51
C LEU A 141 13.60 -17.21 -2.96
N LEU A 142 13.82 -16.03 -2.37
CA LEU A 142 14.96 -15.18 -2.68
C LEU A 142 16.28 -15.90 -2.38
N THR A 143 16.31 -16.68 -1.30
CA THR A 143 17.46 -17.55 -0.98
C THR A 143 17.69 -18.61 -2.05
N GLU A 144 16.61 -19.20 -2.56
CA GLU A 144 16.65 -20.20 -3.63
C GLU A 144 17.25 -19.66 -4.94
N PHE A 145 17.00 -18.39 -5.27
CA PHE A 145 17.54 -17.76 -6.48
C PHE A 145 19.07 -17.83 -6.55
N SER A 146 19.77 -17.71 -5.42
CA SER A 146 21.23 -17.87 -5.38
C SER A 146 21.69 -19.29 -5.72
N ARG A 147 20.91 -20.29 -5.30
CA ARG A 147 21.20 -21.72 -5.51
C ARG A 147 20.95 -22.15 -6.94
N TRP A 148 20.17 -21.39 -7.71
CA TRP A 148 19.93 -21.65 -9.12
C TRP A 148 21.18 -21.42 -9.99
N ALA A 149 22.22 -20.77 -9.44
CA ALA A 149 23.50 -20.55 -10.11
C ALA A 149 23.35 -19.89 -11.50
N LEU A 150 22.47 -18.88 -11.58
CA LEU A 150 22.18 -18.16 -12.83
C LEU A 150 23.10 -16.93 -12.95
N PRO A 151 24.10 -16.93 -13.84
CA PRO A 151 25.12 -15.88 -13.89
C PRO A 151 24.62 -14.55 -14.43
N ASN A 152 23.45 -14.52 -15.07
CA ASN A 152 22.84 -13.33 -15.67
C ASN A 152 21.70 -12.76 -14.81
N LEU A 153 21.49 -13.28 -13.60
CA LEU A 153 20.42 -12.84 -12.71
C LEU A 153 20.95 -11.83 -11.70
N HIS A 154 20.34 -10.64 -11.69
CA HIS A 154 20.61 -9.57 -10.75
C HIS A 154 19.34 -9.25 -9.97
N ILE A 155 19.41 -9.29 -8.64
CA ILE A 155 18.28 -9.01 -7.77
C ILE A 155 18.61 -7.82 -6.89
N LEU A 156 17.66 -6.89 -6.80
CA LEU A 156 17.66 -5.84 -5.81
C LEU A 156 16.42 -6.00 -4.95
N VAL A 157 16.63 -6.11 -3.64
CA VAL A 157 15.56 -6.09 -2.64
C VAL A 157 15.71 -4.84 -1.81
N THR A 158 14.62 -4.14 -1.56
CA THR A 158 14.60 -3.03 -0.60
C THR A 158 13.71 -3.42 0.56
N SER A 159 14.11 -3.01 1.76
CA SER A 159 13.32 -3.20 2.97
C SER A 159 13.71 -2.16 4.03
N ARG A 160 12.94 -2.11 5.11
CA ARG A 160 13.43 -1.58 6.38
C ARG A 160 14.47 -2.52 7.01
N ASN A 161 15.16 -2.01 8.02
CA ASN A 161 16.14 -2.76 8.79
C ASN A 161 15.45 -3.71 9.79
N GLU A 162 14.76 -4.72 9.27
CA GLU A 162 14.04 -5.72 10.07
C GLU A 162 14.94 -6.93 10.40
N PRO A 163 15.01 -7.39 11.66
CA PRO A 163 15.89 -8.49 12.06
C PRO A 163 15.67 -9.79 11.30
N ASP A 164 14.41 -10.18 11.07
CA ASP A 164 14.03 -11.41 10.36
C ASP A 164 14.46 -11.38 8.88
N ILE A 165 14.27 -10.25 8.20
CA ILE A 165 14.70 -10.05 6.82
C ILE A 165 16.23 -10.07 6.72
N ASN A 166 16.91 -9.36 7.63
CA ASN A 166 18.36 -9.32 7.67
C ASN A 166 18.96 -10.71 7.91
N GLU A 167 18.42 -11.46 8.87
CA GLU A 167 18.86 -12.83 9.16
C GLU A 167 18.69 -13.71 7.93
N ALA A 168 17.49 -13.72 7.33
CA ALA A 168 17.17 -14.59 6.20
C ALA A 168 17.97 -14.25 4.94
N LEU A 169 18.25 -12.97 4.68
CA LEU A 169 18.93 -12.53 3.46
C LEU A 169 20.44 -12.28 3.64
N SER A 170 20.98 -12.36 4.86
CA SER A 170 22.40 -12.13 5.15
C SER A 170 23.35 -12.96 4.29
N ALA A 171 23.00 -14.22 4.04
CA ALA A 171 23.80 -15.16 3.25
C ALA A 171 23.71 -14.92 1.73
N LEU A 172 22.76 -14.11 1.27
CA LEU A 172 22.53 -13.83 -0.15
C LEU A 172 23.37 -12.68 -0.68
N VAL A 173 23.61 -11.67 0.16
CA VAL A 173 24.07 -10.38 -0.32
C VAL A 173 25.51 -10.50 -0.80
N THR A 174 25.71 -10.38 -2.11
CA THR A 174 27.04 -10.43 -2.75
C THR A 174 27.85 -9.18 -2.39
N PHE A 175 27.16 -8.11 -2.02
CA PHE A 175 27.71 -6.85 -1.57
C PHE A 175 27.21 -6.53 -0.15
N PRO A 176 27.90 -5.67 0.63
CA PRO A 176 27.37 -5.21 1.90
C PRO A 176 25.99 -4.56 1.71
N ALA A 177 25.05 -4.84 2.62
CA ALA A 177 23.75 -4.17 2.62
C ALA A 177 23.94 -2.64 2.62
N ILE A 178 23.26 -1.95 1.71
CA ILE A 178 23.35 -0.49 1.61
C ILE A 178 22.37 0.08 2.63
N CYS A 179 22.89 0.54 3.77
CA CYS A 179 22.09 1.23 4.77
C CYS A 179 22.04 2.73 4.44
N ILE A 180 20.85 3.21 4.08
CA ILE A 180 20.60 4.62 3.83
C ILE A 180 20.46 5.32 5.18
N GLN A 181 21.58 5.82 5.71
CA GLN A 181 21.64 6.48 7.02
C GLN A 181 21.12 7.92 6.98
N SER A 182 20.60 8.43 8.10
CA SER A 182 19.95 9.75 8.19
C SER A 182 20.83 10.90 7.68
N LYS A 183 22.11 10.96 8.08
CA LYS A 183 23.03 12.02 7.61
C LYS A 183 23.28 12.01 6.11
N GLN A 184 23.17 10.86 5.45
CA GLN A 184 23.43 10.75 4.01
C GLN A 184 22.27 11.33 3.18
N VAL A 185 21.07 11.40 3.76
CA VAL A 185 19.87 11.92 3.09
C VAL A 185 19.51 13.35 3.49
N ASP A 186 20.19 13.97 4.46
CA ASP A 186 19.90 15.35 4.88
C ASP A 186 20.03 16.35 3.72
N ALA A 187 20.97 16.12 2.79
CA ALA A 187 21.12 16.94 1.59
C ALA A 187 19.90 16.80 0.65
N ASP A 188 19.36 15.60 0.51
CA ASP A 188 18.17 15.33 -0.29
C ASP A 188 16.89 15.86 0.37
N ILE A 189 16.79 15.75 1.70
CA ILE A 189 15.72 16.36 2.49
C ILE A 189 15.76 17.88 2.31
N ARG A 190 16.93 18.50 2.40
CA ARG A 190 17.10 19.94 2.16
C ARG A 190 16.66 20.34 0.76
N LEU A 191 17.07 19.58 -0.26
CA LEU A 191 16.66 19.80 -1.64
C LEU A 191 15.14 19.67 -1.80
N TYR A 192 14.53 18.66 -1.17
CA TYR A 192 13.09 18.47 -1.16
C TYR A 192 12.38 19.67 -0.53
N VAL A 193 12.76 20.07 0.69
CA VAL A 193 12.16 21.23 1.38
C VAL A 193 12.30 22.49 0.54
N LYS A 194 13.49 22.76 -0.01
CA LYS A 194 13.71 23.93 -0.86
C LYS A 194 12.79 23.93 -2.09
N THR A 195 12.66 22.78 -2.74
CA THR A 195 11.79 22.61 -3.92
C THR A 195 10.33 22.89 -3.57
N GLU A 196 9.84 22.38 -2.44
CA GLU A 196 8.48 22.65 -1.95
C GLU A 196 8.28 24.13 -1.64
N LEU A 197 9.24 24.78 -0.96
CA LEU A 197 9.20 26.21 -0.63
C LEU A 197 9.28 27.12 -1.87
N GLU A 198 9.77 26.64 -3.00
CA GLU A 198 9.91 27.40 -4.25
C GLU A 198 8.71 27.22 -5.19
N ASN A 199 8.11 26.02 -5.19
CA ASN A 199 7.10 25.64 -6.18
C ASN A 199 5.67 25.56 -5.63
N ASP A 200 5.48 25.27 -4.33
CA ASP A 200 4.14 25.18 -3.74
C ASP A 200 3.51 26.58 -3.58
N PRO A 201 2.30 26.84 -4.15
CA PRO A 201 1.66 28.17 -4.06
C PRO A 201 1.42 28.67 -2.63
N LYS A 202 1.13 27.78 -1.67
CA LYS A 202 0.86 28.13 -0.27
C LYS A 202 2.15 28.44 0.50
N LEU A 203 3.29 27.91 0.07
CA LEU A 203 4.60 28.10 0.71
C LEU A 203 5.49 29.14 0.00
N LYS A 204 5.35 29.28 -1.32
CA LYS A 204 6.17 30.18 -2.15
C LYS A 204 6.06 31.65 -1.73
N LYS A 205 4.91 32.03 -1.18
CA LYS A 205 4.57 33.40 -0.72
C LYS A 205 5.49 33.94 0.39
N TRP A 206 6.23 33.09 1.09
CA TRP A 206 7.05 33.52 2.22
C TRP A 206 8.33 34.24 1.80
N SER A 207 8.85 35.14 2.65
CA SER A 207 10.13 35.80 2.41
C SER A 207 11.30 34.81 2.48
N ILE A 208 12.42 35.19 1.86
CA ILE A 208 13.66 34.39 1.87
C ILE A 208 14.08 34.03 3.30
N GLN A 209 13.93 34.96 4.25
CA GLN A 209 14.27 34.75 5.65
C GLN A 209 13.40 33.65 6.28
N ILE A 210 12.08 33.70 6.09
CA ILE A 210 11.16 32.68 6.62
C ILE A 210 11.40 31.33 5.96
N LYS A 211 11.64 31.30 4.64
CA LYS A 211 11.98 30.05 3.92
C LYS A 211 13.23 29.41 4.49
N LYS A 212 14.26 30.21 4.80
CA LYS A 212 15.50 29.72 5.43
C LYS A 212 15.27 29.22 6.86
N GLU A 213 14.42 29.89 7.64
CA GLU A 213 14.01 29.42 8.97
C GLU A 213 13.31 28.04 8.88
N ILE A 214 12.37 27.88 7.94
CA ILE A 214 11.67 26.60 7.69
C ILE A 214 12.69 25.53 7.28
N GLU A 215 13.50 25.80 6.26
CA GLU A 215 14.47 24.85 5.72
C GLU A 215 15.40 24.30 6.81
N ASN A 216 16.03 25.19 7.60
CA ASN A 216 16.96 24.75 8.63
C ASN A 216 16.26 23.94 9.73
N THR A 217 15.12 24.42 10.22
CA THR A 217 14.39 23.74 11.29
C THR A 217 13.92 22.34 10.87
N LEU A 218 13.41 22.20 9.64
CA LEU A 218 12.92 20.91 9.16
C LEU A 218 14.06 19.93 8.87
N VAL A 219 15.18 20.38 8.29
CA VAL A 219 16.32 19.50 8.03
C VAL A 219 16.95 19.03 9.34
N GLU A 220 17.11 19.92 10.33
CA GLU A 220 17.66 19.55 11.64
C GLU A 220 16.76 18.59 12.42
N GLY A 221 15.44 18.74 12.30
CA GLY A 221 14.46 17.89 12.98
C GLY A 221 14.12 16.58 12.28
N ALA A 222 14.52 16.40 11.01
CA ALA A 222 14.03 15.29 10.20
C ALA A 222 14.54 13.91 10.65
N ASP A 223 15.77 13.83 11.16
CA ASP A 223 16.48 12.56 11.44
C ASP A 223 16.33 11.52 10.31
N GLY A 224 16.47 11.97 9.06
CA GLY A 224 16.32 11.12 7.87
C GLY A 224 14.89 10.70 7.53
N MET A 225 13.86 11.24 8.19
CA MET A 225 12.45 10.89 7.96
C MET A 225 11.77 11.89 7.02
N PHE A 226 11.73 11.58 5.71
CA PHE A 226 11.01 12.42 4.73
C PHE A 226 9.52 12.55 5.07
N ARG A 227 8.91 11.49 5.64
CA ARG A 227 7.50 11.52 6.04
C ARG A 227 7.23 12.56 7.11
N TRP A 228 8.14 12.69 8.07
CA TRP A 228 8.02 13.68 9.14
C TRP A 228 8.07 15.09 8.54
N VAL A 229 9.01 15.34 7.63
CA VAL A 229 9.17 16.62 6.92
C VAL A 229 7.92 16.96 6.11
N PHE A 230 7.38 16.00 5.37
CA PHE A 230 6.13 16.16 4.62
C PHE A 230 4.98 16.62 5.52
N CYS A 231 4.74 15.95 6.65
CA CYS A 231 3.68 16.32 7.60
C CYS A 231 3.89 17.70 8.22
N GLN A 232 5.14 18.11 8.45
CA GLN A 232 5.43 19.47 8.93
C GLN A 232 5.16 20.52 7.86
N LEU A 233 5.50 20.25 6.59
CA LEU A 233 5.16 21.12 5.47
C LEU A 233 3.65 21.27 5.31
N GLU A 234 2.87 20.19 5.45
CA GLU A 234 1.39 20.26 5.49
C GLU A 234 0.87 21.20 6.57
N SER A 235 1.45 21.14 7.77
CA SER A 235 1.08 22.03 8.87
C SER A 235 1.46 23.49 8.56
N LEU A 236 2.58 23.72 7.87
CA LEU A 236 3.03 25.04 7.45
C LEU A 236 2.20 25.63 6.30
N ARG A 237 1.64 24.79 5.42
CA ARG A 237 0.71 25.22 4.34
C ARG A 237 -0.54 25.91 4.88
N LYS A 238 -0.98 25.54 6.09
CA LYS A 238 -2.12 26.15 6.80
C LYS A 238 -1.80 27.53 7.39
N CYS A 239 -0.53 27.94 7.44
CA CYS A 239 -0.14 29.25 8.00
C CYS A 239 -0.52 30.42 7.08
N LEU A 240 -1.11 31.46 7.67
CA LEU A 240 -1.44 32.73 7.00
C LEU A 240 -0.54 33.90 7.39
N LYS A 241 0.15 33.83 8.54
CA LYS A 241 0.98 34.91 9.08
C LYS A 241 2.40 34.42 9.41
N PRO A 242 3.45 35.23 9.21
CA PRO A 242 4.82 34.90 9.61
C PRO A 242 4.97 34.48 11.08
N ASN A 243 4.22 35.13 11.99
CA ASN A 243 4.24 34.76 13.40
C ASN A 243 3.68 33.34 13.64
N THR A 244 2.64 32.95 12.89
CA THR A 244 2.07 31.60 12.97
C THR A 244 3.08 30.55 12.49
N VAL A 245 3.81 30.83 11.40
CA VAL A 245 4.91 29.96 10.93
C VAL A 245 5.93 29.73 12.04
N ARG A 246 6.43 30.80 12.66
CA ARG A 246 7.42 30.70 13.75
C ARG A 246 6.89 29.99 14.99
N LYS A 247 5.60 30.13 15.30
CA LYS A 247 4.97 29.35 16.38
C LYS A 247 4.98 27.86 16.05
N VAL A 248 4.55 27.48 14.85
CA VAL A 248 4.55 26.09 14.39
C VAL A 248 5.97 25.50 14.42
N LEU A 249 6.97 26.23 13.90
CA LEU A 249 8.37 25.79 13.92
C LEU A 249 8.93 25.56 15.33
N LYS A 250 8.43 26.28 16.35
CA LYS A 250 8.83 26.09 17.76
C LYS A 250 8.13 24.93 18.45
N SER A 251 7.04 24.44 17.90
CA SER A 251 6.20 23.37 18.48
C SER A 251 6.10 22.15 17.56
N LEU A 252 7.17 21.86 16.81
CA LEU A 252 7.20 20.68 15.96
C LEU A 252 7.30 19.40 16.81
N PRO A 253 6.55 18.34 16.45
CA PRO A 253 6.69 17.02 17.04
C PRO A 253 8.11 16.49 16.82
N LYS A 254 8.66 15.76 17.80
CA LYS A 254 10.03 15.21 17.68
C LYS A 254 10.07 13.90 16.91
N THR A 255 8.95 13.18 16.90
CA THR A 255 8.85 11.84 16.31
C THR A 255 7.71 11.77 15.29
N LEU A 256 7.70 10.70 14.47
CA LEU A 256 6.54 10.39 13.62
C LEU A 256 5.30 10.07 14.46
N ASP A 257 5.47 9.40 15.60
CA ASP A 257 4.37 9.09 16.52
C ASP A 257 3.70 10.36 17.05
N ASP A 258 4.49 11.32 17.56
CA ASP A 258 4.00 12.64 17.99
C ASP A 258 3.32 13.39 16.83
N THR A 259 3.82 13.20 15.61
CA THR A 259 3.25 13.81 14.41
C THR A 259 1.86 13.24 14.12
N TYR A 260 1.70 11.91 14.16
CA TYR A 260 0.40 11.26 13.99
C TYR A 260 -0.57 11.60 15.10
N ALA A 261 -0.11 11.58 16.37
CA ALA A 261 -0.91 12.03 17.51
C ALA A 261 -1.45 13.44 17.27
N ARG A 262 -0.60 14.39 16.85
CA ARG A 262 -1.02 15.77 16.57
C ARG A 262 -2.03 15.86 15.42
N ILE A 263 -1.87 15.06 14.37
CA ILE A 263 -2.79 15.06 13.22
C ILE A 263 -4.17 14.52 13.66
N LEU A 264 -4.21 13.40 14.37
CA LEU A 264 -5.45 12.80 14.87
C LEU A 264 -6.19 13.72 15.85
N LEU A 265 -5.45 14.38 16.75
CA LEU A 265 -6.01 15.37 17.69
C LEU A 265 -6.46 16.67 17.02
N SER A 266 -6.13 16.89 15.74
CA SER A 266 -6.54 18.08 14.98
C SER A 266 -7.80 17.88 14.15
N ILE A 267 -8.35 16.66 14.14
CA ILE A 267 -9.64 16.36 13.52
C ILE A 267 -10.72 16.98 14.41
N ASP A 268 -11.71 17.63 13.80
CA ASP A 268 -12.83 18.24 14.53
C ASP A 268 -13.67 17.16 15.21
N ASP A 269 -14.10 17.40 16.45
CA ASP A 269 -14.81 16.42 17.29
C ASP A 269 -16.06 15.85 16.62
N GLU A 270 -16.72 16.63 15.77
CA GLU A 270 -17.89 16.23 14.96
C GLU A 270 -17.59 15.07 14.01
N TYR A 271 -16.35 14.95 13.50
CA TYR A 271 -15.96 13.94 12.51
C TYR A 271 -15.05 12.84 13.08
N HIS A 272 -14.97 12.71 14.41
CA HIS A 272 -14.07 11.74 15.05
C HIS A 272 -14.48 10.29 14.77
N GLN A 273 -15.78 9.99 14.74
CA GLN A 273 -16.23 8.61 14.52
C GLN A 273 -15.95 8.16 13.09
N GLU A 274 -16.20 9.03 12.12
CA GLU A 274 -15.92 8.85 10.70
C GLU A 274 -14.42 8.69 10.49
N ALA A 275 -13.59 9.53 11.14
CA ALA A 275 -12.15 9.40 11.07
C ALA A 275 -11.63 8.07 11.64
N ILE A 276 -12.16 7.64 12.80
CA ILE A 276 -11.81 6.35 13.42
C ILE A 276 -12.21 5.20 12.48
N ALA A 277 -13.43 5.22 11.94
CA ALA A 277 -13.91 4.22 11.01
C ALA A 277 -13.02 4.20 9.75
N ALA A 278 -12.72 5.36 9.18
CA ALA A 278 -11.98 5.46 7.93
C ALA A 278 -10.56 4.94 8.06
N ILE A 279 -9.90 5.29 9.16
CA ILE A 279 -8.55 4.82 9.47
C ILE A 279 -8.53 3.29 9.63
N LYS A 280 -9.55 2.70 10.29
CA LYS A 280 -9.68 1.24 10.41
C LYS A 280 -9.89 0.60 9.04
N TRP A 281 -10.84 1.11 8.26
CA TRP A 281 -11.08 0.61 6.90
C TRP A 281 -9.81 0.68 6.04
N LEU A 282 -9.11 1.80 6.01
CA LEU A 282 -7.89 1.96 5.23
C LEU A 282 -6.72 1.09 5.72
N ALA A 283 -6.66 0.78 7.02
CA ALA A 283 -5.59 -0.05 7.59
C ALA A 283 -5.83 -1.56 7.38
N PHE A 284 -7.08 -2.01 7.33
CA PHE A 284 -7.41 -3.44 7.40
C PHE A 284 -8.22 -3.97 6.21
N SER A 285 -8.52 -3.12 5.22
CA SER A 285 -9.13 -3.58 3.97
C SER A 285 -8.20 -4.53 3.21
N ASP A 286 -8.78 -5.54 2.58
CA ASP A 286 -8.06 -6.54 1.78
C ASP A 286 -7.43 -5.94 0.52
N ARG A 287 -8.01 -4.86 0.00
CA ARG A 287 -7.51 -4.07 -1.13
C ARG A 287 -7.66 -2.58 -0.86
N PRO A 288 -6.96 -1.71 -1.62
CA PRO A 288 -7.25 -0.28 -1.62
C PRO A 288 -8.73 -0.02 -1.93
N LEU A 289 -9.33 0.91 -1.19
CA LEU A 289 -10.72 1.31 -1.35
C LEU A 289 -10.83 2.43 -2.39
N ARG A 290 -11.97 2.51 -3.07
CA ARG A 290 -12.38 3.72 -3.80
C ARG A 290 -12.76 4.82 -2.80
N VAL A 291 -12.74 6.08 -3.22
CA VAL A 291 -13.12 7.20 -2.35
C VAL A 291 -14.59 7.06 -1.92
N GLU A 292 -15.45 6.69 -2.86
CA GLU A 292 -16.88 6.45 -2.67
C GLU A 292 -17.15 5.27 -1.72
N GLU A 293 -16.37 4.18 -1.86
CA GLU A 293 -16.46 3.04 -0.95
C GLU A 293 -16.13 3.43 0.48
N LEU A 294 -15.08 4.22 0.69
CA LEU A 294 -14.72 4.68 2.02
C LEU A 294 -15.78 5.61 2.60
N ALA A 295 -16.31 6.54 1.79
CA ALA A 295 -17.36 7.46 2.23
C ALA A 295 -18.63 6.73 2.71
N GLU A 296 -19.00 5.63 2.04
CA GLU A 296 -20.09 4.75 2.50
C GLU A 296 -19.71 3.99 3.77
N ALA A 297 -18.49 3.45 3.82
CA ALA A 297 -18.06 2.58 4.89
C ALA A 297 -17.99 3.26 6.26
N VAL A 298 -17.70 4.57 6.28
CA VAL A 298 -17.44 5.32 7.54
C VAL A 298 -18.71 5.74 8.26
N VAL A 299 -19.84 5.78 7.55
CA VAL A 299 -21.14 6.19 8.11
C VAL A 299 -21.97 5.00 8.60
N ILE A 300 -21.51 3.77 8.35
CA ILE A 300 -22.17 2.56 8.86
C ILE A 300 -21.98 2.47 10.37
N LYS A 301 -23.08 2.44 11.12
CA LYS A 301 -23.09 2.38 12.59
C LYS A 301 -23.71 1.05 13.06
N PRO A 302 -22.92 -0.03 13.28
CA PRO A 302 -23.46 -1.36 13.58
C PRO A 302 -24.37 -1.46 14.80
N GLN A 303 -24.25 -0.52 15.74
CA GLN A 303 -25.01 -0.49 17.00
C GLN A 303 -26.20 0.49 16.97
N ALA A 304 -26.47 1.13 15.83
CA ALA A 304 -27.61 2.03 15.66
C ALA A 304 -28.88 1.27 15.26
N ASP A 305 -30.06 1.87 15.53
CA ASP A 305 -31.35 1.32 15.11
C ASP A 305 -31.47 1.23 13.58
N LEU A 306 -30.90 2.22 12.88
CA LEU A 306 -30.74 2.25 11.42
C LEU A 306 -29.24 2.28 11.08
N PRO A 307 -28.58 1.13 10.88
CA PRO A 307 -27.13 1.08 10.69
C PRO A 307 -26.61 1.77 9.43
N CYS A 308 -27.45 1.87 8.38
CA CYS A 308 -27.12 2.49 7.10
C CYS A 308 -28.08 3.67 6.83
N ASP A 309 -28.03 4.69 7.69
CA ASP A 309 -28.87 5.88 7.57
C ASP A 309 -28.43 6.77 6.38
N PRO A 310 -29.29 7.00 5.36
CA PRO A 310 -28.96 7.87 4.24
C PRO A 310 -28.64 9.32 4.63
N GLU A 311 -29.18 9.84 5.75
CA GLU A 311 -28.95 11.21 6.22
C GLU A 311 -27.54 11.42 6.80
N GLU A 312 -26.84 10.32 7.12
CA GLU A 312 -25.46 10.36 7.60
C GLU A 312 -24.44 10.38 6.45
N ARG A 313 -24.87 10.15 5.20
CA ARG A 313 -23.96 10.12 4.04
C ARG A 313 -23.32 11.48 3.81
N LEU A 314 -22.03 11.48 3.49
CA LEU A 314 -21.33 12.67 3.03
C LEU A 314 -21.96 13.17 1.72
N ALA A 315 -22.23 14.47 1.63
CA ALA A 315 -22.79 15.07 0.41
C ALA A 315 -21.82 14.95 -0.78
N ASP A 316 -20.52 15.11 -0.54
CA ASP A 316 -19.44 14.78 -1.47
C ASP A 316 -18.55 13.70 -0.83
N PRO A 317 -18.39 12.52 -1.45
CA PRO A 317 -17.47 11.49 -0.97
C PRO A 317 -16.04 11.98 -0.75
N HIS A 318 -15.58 12.99 -1.48
CA HIS A 318 -14.23 13.55 -1.36
C HIS A 318 -14.00 14.35 -0.08
N ASP A 319 -15.07 14.70 0.66
CA ASP A 319 -14.94 15.40 1.94
C ASP A 319 -14.21 14.53 2.98
N ILE A 320 -14.20 13.20 2.82
CA ILE A 320 -13.40 12.30 3.66
C ILE A 320 -11.88 12.60 3.60
N LEU A 321 -11.40 13.12 2.46
CA LEU A 321 -10.00 13.54 2.31
C LEU A 321 -9.68 14.75 3.17
N GLN A 322 -10.66 15.62 3.41
CA GLN A 322 -10.51 16.79 4.27
C GLN A 322 -10.39 16.38 5.73
N ILE A 323 -11.20 15.40 6.16
CA ILE A 323 -11.21 14.83 7.52
C ILE A 323 -9.85 14.20 7.84
N LEU A 324 -9.34 13.33 6.96
CA LEU A 324 -8.12 12.56 7.21
C LEU A 324 -6.83 13.29 6.84
N SER A 325 -6.94 14.32 6.01
CA SER A 325 -5.87 15.23 5.62
C SER A 325 -4.57 14.47 5.25
N SER A 326 -3.45 14.80 5.89
CA SER A 326 -2.14 14.25 5.56
C SER A 326 -1.97 12.75 5.84
N LEU A 327 -2.92 12.07 6.50
CA LEU A 327 -2.82 10.63 6.80
C LEU A 327 -3.11 9.74 5.58
N VAL A 328 -3.74 10.30 4.55
CA VAL A 328 -4.16 9.56 3.35
C VAL A 328 -3.57 10.16 2.08
N VAL A 329 -3.56 9.35 1.03
CA VAL A 329 -3.23 9.75 -0.34
C VAL A 329 -4.21 9.07 -1.28
N THR A 330 -4.52 9.73 -2.39
CA THR A 330 -5.24 9.11 -3.50
C THR A 330 -4.29 8.75 -4.63
N SER A 331 -4.65 7.73 -5.39
CA SER A 331 -3.93 7.30 -6.58
C SER A 331 -4.90 6.76 -7.61
N THR A 332 -4.73 7.16 -8.87
CA THR A 332 -5.53 6.65 -9.98
C THR A 332 -4.96 5.32 -10.46
N ARG A 333 -5.79 4.28 -10.47
CA ARG A 333 -5.47 2.98 -11.05
C ARG A 333 -6.18 2.85 -12.38
N LYS A 334 -5.42 2.51 -13.43
CA LYS A 334 -5.98 2.11 -14.72
C LYS A 334 -6.38 0.65 -14.66
N ARG A 335 -7.66 0.35 -14.89
CA ARG A 335 -8.21 -0.99 -15.06
C ARG A 335 -8.68 -1.15 -16.51
N GLN A 336 -8.70 -2.38 -17.00
CA GLN A 336 -9.40 -2.72 -18.23
C GLN A 336 -10.71 -3.42 -17.85
N LEU A 337 -11.83 -2.85 -18.24
CA LEU A 337 -13.15 -3.46 -18.15
C LEU A 337 -13.48 -4.12 -19.49
N SER A 338 -14.07 -5.30 -19.44
CA SER A 338 -14.62 -5.97 -20.62
C SER A 338 -16.05 -5.50 -20.81
N VAL A 339 -16.27 -4.53 -21.70
CA VAL A 339 -17.60 -4.06 -22.09
C VAL A 339 -17.88 -4.58 -23.50
N ASP A 340 -18.91 -5.42 -23.66
CA ASP A 340 -19.30 -6.04 -24.93
C ASP A 340 -18.17 -6.75 -25.68
N GLY A 341 -17.21 -7.33 -24.93
CA GLY A 341 -16.05 -8.03 -25.47
C GLY A 341 -14.86 -7.13 -25.86
N TRP A 342 -14.97 -5.82 -25.64
CA TRP A 342 -13.88 -4.85 -25.81
C TRP A 342 -13.29 -4.45 -24.46
N LEU A 343 -11.97 -4.26 -24.43
CA LEU A 343 -11.26 -3.79 -23.24
C LEU A 343 -11.26 -2.26 -23.23
N GLU A 344 -12.14 -1.67 -22.43
CA GLU A 344 -12.16 -0.22 -22.22
C GLU A 344 -11.30 0.17 -21.01
N PRO A 345 -10.49 1.24 -21.10
CA PRO A 345 -9.72 1.74 -19.98
C PRO A 345 -10.62 2.50 -19.00
N GLU A 346 -10.71 1.99 -17.78
CA GLU A 346 -11.35 2.65 -16.64
C GLU A 346 -10.27 3.25 -15.74
N GLU A 347 -10.46 4.48 -15.29
CA GLU A 347 -9.63 5.12 -14.27
C GLU A 347 -10.39 5.12 -12.94
N VAL A 348 -9.85 4.40 -11.96
CA VAL A 348 -10.44 4.29 -10.63
C VAL A 348 -9.57 5.07 -9.66
N GLU A 349 -10.15 6.04 -8.96
CA GLU A 349 -9.46 6.72 -7.86
C GLU A 349 -9.53 5.86 -6.59
N GLU A 350 -8.35 5.40 -6.13
CA GLU A 350 -8.21 4.63 -4.92
C GLU A 350 -7.60 5.49 -3.81
N ILE A 351 -8.15 5.41 -2.60
CA ILE A 351 -7.63 6.05 -1.39
C ILE A 351 -6.88 5.02 -0.52
N ARG A 352 -5.76 5.45 0.06
CA ARG A 352 -4.90 4.61 0.91
C ARG A 352 -4.34 5.40 2.07
N LEU A 353 -3.93 4.68 3.13
CA LEU A 353 -3.03 5.27 4.11
C LEU A 353 -1.74 5.73 3.43
N ALA A 354 -1.34 6.96 3.71
CA ALA A 354 -0.22 7.62 3.07
C ALA A 354 1.13 6.94 3.35
N HIS A 355 1.23 6.16 4.42
CA HIS A 355 2.42 5.36 4.72
C HIS A 355 2.13 4.22 5.70
N PHE A 356 2.88 3.12 5.61
CA PHE A 356 2.75 1.96 6.49
C PHE A 356 2.89 2.29 7.98
N SER A 357 3.76 3.25 8.31
CA SER A 357 3.96 3.71 9.69
C SER A 357 2.72 4.33 10.34
N VAL A 358 1.70 4.71 9.57
CA VAL A 358 0.41 5.10 10.13
C VAL A 358 -0.27 3.86 10.72
N LYS A 359 -0.38 2.75 9.97
CA LYS A 359 -0.92 1.48 10.49
C LYS A 359 -0.12 1.00 11.70
N GLU A 360 1.21 0.99 11.62
CA GLU A 360 2.09 0.58 12.74
C GLU A 360 1.88 1.44 14.00
N TYR A 361 1.63 2.73 13.83
CA TYR A 361 1.31 3.60 14.96
C TYR A 361 -0.02 3.19 15.59
N LEU A 362 -1.07 2.97 14.80
CA LEU A 362 -2.42 2.64 15.26
C LEU A 362 -2.51 1.31 15.99
N VAL A 363 -1.75 0.29 15.55
CA VAL A 363 -1.76 -1.06 16.17
C VAL A 363 -0.75 -1.25 17.30
N SER A 364 0.16 -0.29 17.51
CA SER A 364 1.21 -0.46 18.52
C SER A 364 0.73 -0.27 19.97
N ASP A 365 1.39 -0.98 20.89
CA ASP A 365 1.23 -0.83 22.34
C ASP A 365 1.99 0.39 22.92
N ARG A 366 2.48 1.27 22.05
CA ARG A 366 3.20 2.48 22.47
C ARG A 366 2.28 3.37 23.29
N VAL A 367 2.83 4.01 24.32
CA VAL A 367 2.09 4.93 25.18
C VAL A 367 1.62 6.13 24.35
N LYS A 368 0.31 6.36 24.34
CA LYS A 368 -0.34 7.44 23.58
C LYS A 368 -1.21 8.30 24.50
N PRO A 369 -1.45 9.57 24.14
CA PRO A 369 -2.43 10.39 24.84
C PRO A 369 -3.81 9.72 24.82
N LEU A 370 -4.56 9.82 25.92
CA LEU A 370 -5.89 9.19 26.06
C LEU A 370 -6.85 9.46 24.88
N PRO A 371 -6.96 10.69 24.33
CA PRO A 371 -7.88 10.90 23.21
C PRO A 371 -7.43 10.17 21.92
N VAL A 372 -6.13 9.90 21.77
CA VAL A 372 -5.61 9.17 20.60
C VAL A 372 -5.85 7.67 20.71
N MET A 373 -6.08 7.15 21.92
CA MET A 373 -6.37 5.72 22.13
C MET A 373 -7.65 5.28 21.41
N ALA A 374 -8.61 6.18 21.18
CA ALA A 374 -9.84 5.88 20.44
C ALA A 374 -9.59 5.47 18.97
N PHE A 375 -8.47 5.93 18.38
CA PHE A 375 -8.07 5.56 17.02
C PHE A 375 -7.29 4.24 16.96
N CYS A 376 -6.86 3.71 18.12
CA CYS A 376 -6.09 2.48 18.17
C CYS A 376 -7.00 1.25 18.03
N THR A 377 -6.45 0.19 17.46
CA THR A 377 -7.19 -1.06 17.26
C THR A 377 -6.23 -2.24 17.12
N THR A 378 -6.78 -3.45 17.11
CA THR A 378 -6.04 -4.67 16.80
C THR A 378 -6.58 -5.26 15.50
N ASP A 379 -5.80 -6.10 14.81
CA ASP A 379 -6.24 -6.78 13.59
C ASP A 379 -7.59 -7.49 13.76
N ALA A 380 -7.77 -8.20 14.88
CA ALA A 380 -9.03 -8.90 15.18
C ALA A 380 -10.22 -7.93 15.30
N ILE A 381 -10.09 -6.89 16.15
CA ILE A 381 -11.18 -5.92 16.37
C ILE A 381 -11.54 -5.21 15.06
N ALA A 382 -10.54 -4.82 14.27
CA ALA A 382 -10.77 -4.13 13.01
C ALA A 382 -11.45 -5.05 11.98
N HIS A 383 -10.93 -6.25 11.76
CA HIS A 383 -11.55 -7.21 10.84
C HIS A 383 -12.97 -7.58 11.26
N ARG A 384 -13.25 -7.68 12.57
CA ARG A 384 -14.61 -7.92 13.06
C ARG A 384 -15.55 -6.78 12.68
N ALA A 385 -15.16 -5.55 13.01
CA ALA A 385 -15.97 -4.36 12.69
C ALA A 385 -16.20 -4.22 11.18
N THR A 386 -15.16 -4.47 10.36
CA THR A 386 -15.29 -4.46 8.90
C THR A 386 -16.25 -5.55 8.41
N ALA A 387 -16.17 -6.77 8.93
CA ALA A 387 -17.09 -7.86 8.56
C ALA A 387 -18.54 -7.54 8.94
N GLU A 388 -18.78 -7.00 10.14
CA GLU A 388 -20.11 -6.56 10.59
C GLU A 388 -20.67 -5.48 9.67
N SER A 389 -19.89 -4.43 9.37
CA SER A 389 -20.30 -3.37 8.46
C SER A 389 -20.61 -3.89 7.05
N CYS A 390 -19.78 -4.79 6.51
CA CYS A 390 -20.07 -5.42 5.21
C CYS A 390 -21.40 -6.18 5.22
N LEU A 391 -21.64 -7.01 6.23
CA LEU A 391 -22.87 -7.81 6.32
C LEU A 391 -24.11 -6.91 6.47
N LEU A 392 -24.03 -5.88 7.31
CA LEU A 392 -25.12 -4.90 7.45
C LEU A 392 -25.40 -4.17 6.15
N TYR A 393 -24.37 -3.79 5.40
CA TYR A 393 -24.54 -3.14 4.11
C TYR A 393 -25.22 -4.03 3.08
N ILE A 394 -24.84 -5.32 3.02
CA ILE A 394 -25.48 -6.30 2.13
C ILE A 394 -26.95 -6.52 2.53
N LEU A 395 -27.24 -6.67 3.83
CA LEU A 395 -28.61 -6.83 4.34
C LEU A 395 -29.46 -5.57 4.09
N ASN A 396 -28.87 -4.37 4.16
CA ASN A 396 -29.55 -3.14 3.80
C ASN A 396 -29.91 -3.11 2.30
N TYR A 397 -28.97 -3.50 1.44
CA TYR A 397 -29.22 -3.64 0.01
C TYR A 397 -30.30 -4.70 -0.29
N GLU A 398 -30.40 -5.76 0.52
CA GLU A 398 -31.44 -6.79 0.38
C GLU A 398 -32.85 -6.21 0.32
N HIS A 399 -33.13 -5.17 1.11
CA HIS A 399 -34.45 -4.54 1.23
C HIS A 399 -34.76 -3.49 0.15
N VAL A 400 -33.85 -3.26 -0.81
CA VAL A 400 -34.10 -2.37 -1.95
C VAL A 400 -35.08 -3.04 -2.92
N GLU A 401 -36.21 -2.38 -3.21
CA GLU A 401 -37.27 -2.95 -4.05
C GLU A 401 -36.89 -2.97 -5.55
N ASP A 402 -36.20 -1.94 -6.04
CA ASP A 402 -35.86 -1.75 -7.47
C ASP A 402 -34.40 -2.13 -7.79
N LYS A 403 -33.98 -3.35 -7.45
CA LYS A 403 -32.62 -3.83 -7.76
C LYS A 403 -32.45 -4.04 -9.26
N THR A 404 -31.48 -3.35 -9.86
CA THR A 404 -31.11 -3.55 -11.26
C THR A 404 -29.99 -4.57 -11.42
N LEU A 405 -29.22 -4.85 -10.35
CA LEU A 405 -28.00 -5.66 -10.37
C LEU A 405 -27.03 -5.21 -11.48
N SER A 406 -27.04 -3.90 -11.77
CA SER A 406 -26.28 -3.27 -12.83
C SER A 406 -25.25 -2.29 -12.25
N GLU A 407 -24.48 -1.63 -13.11
CA GLU A 407 -23.58 -0.54 -12.69
C GLU A 407 -24.34 0.58 -11.94
N GLU A 408 -25.62 0.81 -12.24
CA GLU A 408 -26.46 1.79 -11.54
C GLU A 408 -26.61 1.46 -10.04
N ASP A 409 -26.72 0.18 -9.70
CA ASP A 409 -26.78 -0.24 -8.29
C ASP A 409 -25.42 -0.05 -7.62
N LEU A 410 -24.31 -0.27 -8.32
CA LEU A 410 -22.97 -0.05 -7.79
C LEU A 410 -22.63 1.44 -7.62
N GLU A 411 -23.23 2.33 -8.41
CA GLU A 411 -23.15 3.78 -8.19
C GLU A 411 -23.95 4.21 -6.95
N LYS A 412 -25.15 3.63 -6.74
CA LYS A 412 -26.00 3.92 -5.57
C LYS A 412 -25.45 3.32 -4.28
N PHE A 413 -24.82 2.14 -4.39
CA PHE A 413 -24.23 1.36 -3.30
C PHE A 413 -22.74 1.07 -3.54
N PRO A 414 -21.86 2.08 -3.48
CA PRO A 414 -20.43 1.94 -3.81
C PRO A 414 -19.70 0.82 -3.08
N LEU A 415 -20.02 0.59 -1.79
CA LEU A 415 -19.36 -0.42 -0.97
C LEU A 415 -19.80 -1.87 -1.30
N LEU A 416 -20.86 -2.06 -2.07
CA LEU A 416 -21.52 -3.37 -2.22
C LEU A 416 -20.59 -4.44 -2.78
N GLN A 417 -19.81 -4.11 -3.83
CA GLN A 417 -18.87 -5.06 -4.42
C GLN A 417 -17.76 -5.46 -3.45
N TYR A 418 -17.23 -4.50 -2.68
CA TYR A 418 -16.24 -4.80 -1.64
C TYR A 418 -16.87 -5.70 -0.57
N ALA A 419 -18.02 -5.30 -0.05
CA ALA A 419 -18.71 -6.00 1.04
C ALA A 419 -18.99 -7.45 0.67
N CYS A 420 -19.62 -7.69 -0.49
CA CYS A 420 -19.93 -9.03 -0.99
C CYS A 420 -18.68 -9.90 -1.13
N ARG A 421 -17.56 -9.32 -1.58
CA ARG A 421 -16.35 -10.08 -1.90
C ARG A 421 -15.48 -10.39 -0.67
N PHE A 422 -15.40 -9.48 0.28
CA PHE A 422 -14.37 -9.53 1.34
C PHE A 422 -14.92 -9.77 2.76
N TRP A 423 -16.24 -9.69 3.00
CA TRP A 423 -16.81 -10.04 4.31
C TRP A 423 -16.37 -11.44 4.82
N PRO A 424 -16.26 -12.51 3.99
CA PRO A 424 -15.85 -13.82 4.49
C PRO A 424 -14.39 -13.83 4.93
N THR A 425 -13.52 -13.09 4.23
CA THR A 425 -12.10 -12.97 4.57
C THR A 425 -11.91 -12.29 5.91
N HIS A 426 -12.61 -11.17 6.13
CA HIS A 426 -12.62 -10.46 7.40
C HIS A 426 -13.23 -11.28 8.54
N ALA A 427 -14.32 -12.02 8.28
CA ALA A 427 -14.90 -12.92 9.26
C ALA A 427 -13.93 -14.06 9.64
N LYS A 428 -13.20 -14.62 8.67
CA LYS A 428 -12.23 -15.69 8.90
C LYS A 428 -11.03 -15.23 9.74
N ALA A 429 -10.62 -13.97 9.64
CA ALA A 429 -9.56 -13.41 10.46
C ALA A 429 -9.89 -13.40 11.97
N ASN A 430 -11.13 -13.72 12.35
CA ASN A 430 -11.63 -13.75 13.73
C ASN A 430 -11.96 -15.16 14.26
N GLN A 431 -11.46 -16.25 13.64
CA GLN A 431 -11.84 -17.63 14.01
C GLN A 431 -11.61 -17.99 15.48
N ASP A 432 -10.77 -17.25 16.21
CA ASP A 432 -10.46 -17.49 17.62
C ASP A 432 -11.35 -16.71 18.61
N VAL A 433 -12.23 -15.81 18.13
CA VAL A 433 -13.14 -15.00 18.96
C VAL A 433 -14.58 -15.42 18.70
N ILE A 434 -15.13 -16.24 19.59
CA ILE A 434 -16.53 -16.69 19.53
C ILE A 434 -17.42 -15.56 20.06
N GLU A 435 -17.89 -14.69 19.17
CA GLU A 435 -18.94 -13.71 19.47
C GLU A 435 -20.17 -13.92 18.57
N ASN A 436 -21.36 -13.86 19.18
CA ASN A 436 -22.62 -14.26 18.54
C ASN A 436 -23.09 -13.27 17.45
N SER A 437 -22.80 -11.97 17.57
CA SER A 437 -23.35 -10.92 16.69
C SER A 437 -22.96 -11.10 15.21
N LEU A 438 -21.67 -11.33 14.93
CA LEU A 438 -21.18 -11.53 13.56
C LEU A 438 -21.75 -12.82 12.96
N SER A 439 -21.84 -13.88 13.77
CA SER A 439 -22.42 -15.17 13.37
C SER A 439 -23.91 -15.02 13.05
N ASP A 440 -24.65 -14.24 13.85
CA ASP A 440 -26.07 -13.97 13.63
C ASP A 440 -26.30 -13.17 12.33
N LEU A 441 -25.48 -12.16 12.04
CA LEU A 441 -25.55 -11.40 10.78
C LEU A 441 -25.25 -12.29 9.57
N ALA A 442 -24.20 -13.10 9.65
CA ALA A 442 -23.86 -14.05 8.60
C ALA A 442 -24.98 -15.09 8.39
N PHE A 443 -25.56 -15.61 9.47
CA PHE A 443 -26.68 -16.54 9.41
C PHE A 443 -27.92 -15.89 8.78
N LYS A 444 -28.27 -14.66 9.16
CA LYS A 444 -29.38 -13.90 8.55
C LYS A 444 -29.21 -13.78 7.04
N LEU A 445 -28.00 -13.41 6.59
CA LEU A 445 -27.70 -13.30 5.17
C LEU A 445 -27.82 -14.65 4.44
N LEU A 446 -27.27 -15.72 5.03
CA LEU A 446 -27.17 -17.03 4.36
C LEU A 446 -28.48 -17.83 4.38
N VAL A 447 -29.39 -17.55 5.31
CA VAL A 447 -30.69 -18.23 5.41
C VAL A 447 -31.80 -17.50 4.65
N SER A 448 -31.63 -16.20 4.41
CA SER A 448 -32.53 -15.46 3.52
C SER A 448 -32.30 -15.87 2.06
N ASP A 449 -33.30 -16.46 1.40
CA ASP A 449 -33.22 -16.79 -0.03
C ASP A 449 -32.94 -15.55 -0.88
N SER A 450 -33.55 -14.40 -0.54
CA SER A 450 -33.30 -13.11 -1.19
C SER A 450 -31.91 -12.55 -0.88
N GLY A 451 -31.46 -12.65 0.37
CA GLY A 451 -30.15 -12.19 0.82
C GLY A 451 -29.01 -12.98 0.17
N LEU A 452 -29.09 -14.31 0.20
CA LEU A 452 -28.14 -15.22 -0.43
C LEU A 452 -28.07 -15.00 -1.94
N SER A 453 -29.22 -14.88 -2.62
CA SER A 453 -29.26 -14.60 -4.06
C SER A 453 -28.61 -13.26 -4.41
N SER A 454 -28.97 -12.19 -3.69
CA SER A 454 -28.43 -10.83 -3.93
C SER A 454 -26.91 -10.82 -3.74
N TRP A 455 -26.42 -11.46 -2.67
CA TRP A 455 -24.99 -11.59 -2.41
C TRP A 455 -24.27 -12.37 -3.52
N LEU A 456 -24.76 -13.55 -3.90
CA LEU A 456 -24.12 -14.39 -4.91
C LEU A 456 -24.07 -13.72 -6.29
N GLN A 457 -25.12 -12.98 -6.66
CA GLN A 457 -25.17 -12.25 -7.93
C GLN A 457 -24.07 -11.19 -8.01
N VAL A 458 -23.88 -10.39 -6.95
CA VAL A 458 -22.82 -9.38 -6.90
C VAL A 458 -21.43 -10.03 -6.75
N TYR A 459 -21.32 -11.14 -6.01
CA TYR A 459 -20.04 -11.81 -5.79
C TYR A 459 -19.44 -12.39 -7.08
N ILE A 460 -20.31 -12.87 -7.99
CA ILE A 460 -19.91 -13.52 -9.24
C ILE A 460 -19.66 -12.49 -10.36
N ALA A 461 -20.29 -11.31 -10.28
CA ALA A 461 -20.09 -10.19 -11.21
C ALA A 461 -18.71 -9.53 -11.03
#